data_AF-A0A842RHJ4-F1
#
_entry.id   AF-A0A842RHJ4-F1
#
_cell.length_a   1.000
_cell.length_b   1.000
_cell.length_c   1.000
_cell.angle_alpha   90.00
_cell.angle_beta   90.00
_cell.angle_gamma   90.00
#
_symmetry.space_group_name_H-M   'P 1'
#
loop_
_entity.id
_entity.type
_entity.pdbx_description
1 polymer ?
#
loop_
_entity_poly.entity_id
_entity_poly.type
_entity_poly.pdbx_seq_one_letter_code
_entity_poly.pdbx_strand_id
1 'polypeptide(L)'
;MEIKNLDNIYHELAMVLHPYREEKKWSIEFIVEGDLDNPVIGIKYPGKKVKKRKLKRPSKRTYPWENLYDFKVIPYIAGKPKPELFTFDNILHDFETHKKDNEEFWELIVEMYEKNKISSEPPKLSGIHSKLFLLTLKWLWILEDLNYKYNYKEVNSPVKYKLKHKGVGRTKSYAALILIKDYFSHEEVRKIIPIFG
;
A
#
# COMPACT_ATOMS: atom_id res chain seq x y z
N MET A 1 -4.00 5.39 14.89
CA MET A 1 -2.77 6.16 14.62
C MET A 1 -3.21 7.40 13.88
N GLU A 2 -2.84 8.59 14.33
CA GLU A 2 -3.24 9.82 13.63
C GLU A 2 -2.09 10.29 12.75
N ILE A 3 -2.25 10.16 11.43
CA ILE A 3 -1.29 10.70 10.45
C ILE A 3 -1.60 12.18 10.30
N LYS A 4 -0.74 13.04 10.83
CA LYS A 4 -0.99 14.48 10.91
C LYS A 4 -0.83 15.20 9.58
N ASN A 5 -0.07 14.63 8.63
CA ASN A 5 0.17 15.24 7.34
C ASN A 5 0.25 14.19 6.22
N LEU A 6 -0.77 14.18 5.35
CA LEU A 6 -0.82 13.30 4.17
C LEU A 6 0.24 13.66 3.12
N ASP A 7 0.68 14.91 3.05
CA ASP A 7 1.71 15.35 2.11
C ASP A 7 3.09 14.76 2.47
N ASN A 8 3.25 14.30 3.71
CA ASN A 8 4.48 13.66 4.20
C ASN A 8 4.24 12.25 4.77
N ILE A 9 3.23 11.54 4.24
CA ILE A 9 2.78 10.23 4.75
C ILE A 9 3.91 9.21 4.92
N TYR A 10 4.89 9.21 4.02
CA TYR A 10 6.01 8.27 4.09
C TYR A 10 6.95 8.54 5.27
N HIS A 11 7.20 9.81 5.60
CA HIS A 11 7.96 10.19 6.79
C HIS A 11 7.21 9.87 8.06
N GLU A 12 5.91 10.21 8.12
CA GLU A 12 5.06 9.92 9.27
C GLU A 12 5.03 8.41 9.56
N LEU A 13 4.83 7.57 8.53
CA LEU A 13 4.92 6.12 8.67
C LEU A 13 6.32 5.69 9.12
N ALA A 14 7.37 6.31 8.60
CA ALA A 14 8.74 5.99 8.99
C ALA A 14 9.01 6.26 10.48
N MET A 15 8.45 7.35 11.01
CA MET A 15 8.56 7.76 12.42
C MET A 15 7.70 6.91 13.33
N VAL A 16 6.42 6.71 12.99
CA VAL A 16 5.46 6.00 13.86
C VAL A 16 5.74 4.51 13.92
N LEU A 17 6.15 3.88 12.81
CA LEU A 17 6.43 2.43 12.80
C LEU A 17 7.81 2.09 13.41
N HIS A 18 8.71 3.06 13.51
CA HIS A 18 10.07 2.85 13.99
C HIS A 18 10.17 2.11 15.34
N PRO A 19 9.40 2.47 16.39
CA PRO A 19 9.51 1.84 17.71
C PRO A 19 9.22 0.33 17.67
N TYR A 20 8.40 -0.13 16.73
CA TYR A 20 7.88 -1.50 16.68
C TYR A 20 8.66 -2.43 15.74
N ARG A 21 9.79 -1.97 15.18
CA ARG A 21 10.54 -2.70 14.14
C ARG A 21 11.13 -4.05 14.57
N GLU A 22 11.30 -4.27 15.87
CA GLU A 22 11.83 -5.53 16.42
C GLU A 22 10.72 -6.45 16.97
N GLU A 23 9.45 -6.05 16.85
CA GLU A 23 8.29 -6.84 17.29
C GLU A 23 8.07 -8.11 16.43
N LYS A 24 7.19 -9.00 16.92
CA LYS A 24 6.82 -10.21 16.17
C LYS A 24 6.05 -9.83 14.90
N LYS A 25 6.31 -10.57 13.81
CA LYS A 25 5.60 -10.36 12.55
C LYS A 25 4.06 -10.33 12.75
N TRP A 26 3.41 -9.29 12.23
CA TRP A 26 1.98 -9.03 12.30
C TRP A 26 1.40 -8.89 13.72
N SER A 27 2.22 -8.59 14.73
CA SER A 27 1.74 -8.48 16.12
C SER A 27 1.08 -7.15 16.44
N ILE A 28 1.45 -6.06 15.75
CA ILE A 28 0.93 -4.72 16.00
C ILE A 28 0.00 -4.34 14.86
N GLU A 29 -1.15 -3.76 15.21
CA GLU A 29 -2.13 -3.26 14.27
C GLU A 29 -2.36 -1.77 14.49
N PHE A 30 -2.41 -1.01 13.39
CA PHE A 30 -2.71 0.41 13.39
C PHE A 30 -3.92 0.65 12.50
N ILE A 31 -4.95 1.32 13.02
CA ILE A 31 -6.01 1.89 12.19
C ILE A 31 -5.48 3.15 11.53
N VAL A 32 -5.60 3.19 10.20
CA VAL A 32 -5.05 4.23 9.33
C VAL A 32 -6.11 4.97 8.50
N GLU A 33 -7.31 4.39 8.38
CA GLU A 33 -8.52 5.05 7.89
C GLU A 33 -9.69 4.62 8.79
N GLY A 34 -10.52 5.57 9.21
CA GLY A 34 -11.53 5.36 10.25
C GLY A 34 -10.96 5.51 11.67
N ASP A 35 -11.66 4.95 12.64
CA ASP A 35 -11.28 4.98 14.06
C ASP A 35 -11.35 3.57 14.70
N LEU A 36 -11.13 3.48 16.01
CA LEU A 36 -11.11 2.20 16.72
C LEU A 36 -12.50 1.55 16.81
N ASP A 37 -13.57 2.35 16.82
CA ASP A 37 -14.95 1.88 16.91
C ASP A 37 -15.49 1.53 15.52
N ASN A 38 -15.05 2.25 14.50
CA ASN A 38 -15.45 2.13 13.10
C ASN A 38 -14.21 2.07 12.19
N PRO A 39 -13.43 0.97 12.25
CA PRO A 39 -12.24 0.82 11.42
C PRO A 39 -12.63 0.64 9.95
N VAL A 40 -11.88 1.28 9.04
CA VAL A 40 -12.06 1.14 7.59
C VAL A 40 -10.84 0.46 6.97
N ILE A 41 -9.64 0.98 7.22
CA ILE A 41 -8.37 0.35 6.84
C ILE A 41 -7.46 0.29 8.06
N GLY A 42 -6.92 -0.89 8.33
CA GLY A 42 -5.79 -1.10 9.23
C GLY A 42 -4.53 -1.52 8.49
N ILE A 43 -3.39 -1.43 9.17
CA ILE A 43 -2.13 -2.07 8.75
C ILE A 43 -1.58 -2.93 9.88
N LYS A 44 -1.15 -4.15 9.55
CA LYS A 44 -0.39 -5.02 10.47
C LYS A 44 1.10 -4.87 10.23
N TYR A 45 1.85 -4.67 11.30
CA TYR A 45 3.30 -4.46 11.31
C TYR A 45 3.90 -5.17 12.53
N PRO A 46 5.18 -5.59 12.53
CA PRO A 46 6.12 -5.64 11.41
C PRO A 46 5.83 -6.73 10.36
N GLY A 47 6.28 -6.53 9.13
CA GLY A 47 6.13 -7.48 8.03
C GLY A 47 7.23 -8.53 7.90
N LYS A 48 7.09 -9.43 6.91
CA LYS A 48 8.00 -10.58 6.73
C LYS A 48 9.42 -10.12 6.38
N LYS A 49 9.53 -8.98 5.70
CA LYS A 49 10.79 -8.43 5.16
C LYS A 49 11.54 -7.56 6.17
N VAL A 50 10.96 -7.33 7.36
CA VAL A 50 11.57 -6.60 8.49
C VAL A 50 12.58 -7.50 9.18
N LYS A 51 13.73 -7.77 8.53
CA LYS A 51 14.81 -8.58 9.09
C LYS A 51 16.05 -7.74 9.30
N LYS A 52 16.56 -7.74 10.53
CA LYS A 52 17.89 -7.23 10.86
C LYS A 52 18.93 -8.18 10.30
N ARG A 53 19.81 -7.67 9.44
CA ARG A 53 20.92 -8.45 8.89
C ARG A 53 22.02 -8.60 9.92
N LYS A 54 22.55 -9.82 10.03
CA LYS A 54 23.87 -10.04 10.65
C LYS A 54 24.94 -9.49 9.70
N LEU A 55 25.60 -8.41 10.09
CA LEU A 55 26.66 -7.79 9.31
C LEU A 55 27.99 -8.51 9.59
N LYS A 56 28.68 -8.99 8.55
CA LYS A 56 29.97 -9.69 8.70
C LYS A 56 31.11 -8.76 9.18
N ARG A 57 31.08 -7.47 8.81
CA ARG A 57 31.99 -6.41 9.28
C ARG A 57 31.21 -5.10 9.38
N PRO A 58 31.00 -4.52 10.57
CA PRO A 58 30.33 -3.23 10.72
C PRO A 58 31.18 -2.11 10.12
N SER A 59 30.56 -1.21 9.34
CA SER A 59 31.22 0.02 8.87
C SER A 59 30.23 1.19 8.89
N LYS A 60 30.71 2.43 8.80
CA LYS A 60 29.80 3.61 8.74
C LYS A 60 28.82 3.58 7.54
N ARG A 61 29.05 2.70 6.55
CA ARG A 61 28.22 2.48 5.37
C ARG A 61 27.32 1.23 5.44
N THR A 62 27.30 0.50 6.57
CA THR A 62 26.46 -0.69 6.70
C THR A 62 25.03 -0.36 7.10
N TYR A 63 24.08 -0.98 6.39
CA TYR A 63 22.64 -0.88 6.66
C TYR A 63 22.19 -2.13 7.42
N PRO A 64 21.79 -2.02 8.70
CA PRO A 64 21.36 -3.18 9.49
C PRO A 64 20.02 -3.74 9.02
N TRP A 65 19.23 -2.97 8.28
CA TRP A 65 17.91 -3.36 7.77
C TRP A 65 17.87 -3.29 6.24
N GLU A 66 17.21 -4.25 5.59
CA GLU A 66 16.93 -4.19 4.15
C GLU A 66 15.63 -3.43 3.88
N ASN A 67 14.47 -3.98 4.23
CA ASN A 67 13.17 -3.35 3.95
C ASN A 67 12.37 -3.20 5.26
N LEU A 68 12.50 -2.04 5.91
CA LEU A 68 12.00 -1.83 7.27
C LEU A 68 10.48 -1.67 7.37
N TYR A 69 9.82 -1.16 6.32
CA TYR A 69 8.43 -0.71 6.37
C TYR A 69 7.45 -1.61 5.60
N ASP A 70 7.72 -2.91 5.60
CA ASP A 70 6.78 -3.91 5.07
C ASP A 70 5.62 -4.08 6.05
N PHE A 71 4.38 -3.83 5.62
CA PHE A 71 3.15 -4.03 6.38
C PHE A 71 2.07 -4.78 5.57
N LYS A 72 1.07 -5.36 6.24
CA LYS A 72 -0.11 -5.97 5.59
C LYS A 72 -1.29 -5.00 5.72
N VAL A 73 -1.91 -4.63 4.59
CA VAL A 73 -3.13 -3.82 4.56
C VAL A 73 -4.33 -4.69 4.94
N ILE A 74 -5.21 -4.19 5.81
CA ILE A 74 -6.37 -4.89 6.37
C ILE A 74 -7.62 -4.02 6.17
N PRO A 75 -8.41 -4.27 5.11
CA PRO A 75 -9.71 -3.63 4.95
C PRO A 75 -10.72 -4.22 5.93
N TYR A 76 -11.64 -3.38 6.39
CA TYR A 76 -12.69 -3.72 7.33
C TYR A 76 -14.08 -3.55 6.68
N ILE A 77 -14.95 -4.54 6.89
CA ILE A 77 -16.36 -4.49 6.48
C ILE A 77 -17.20 -4.78 7.72
N ALA A 78 -18.08 -3.85 8.10
CA ALA A 78 -18.90 -3.94 9.31
C ALA A 78 -18.06 -4.32 10.56
N GLY A 79 -16.92 -3.63 10.74
CA GLY A 79 -16.00 -3.84 11.85
C GLY A 79 -15.18 -5.14 11.80
N LYS A 80 -15.35 -5.98 10.77
CA LYS A 80 -14.62 -7.25 10.64
C LYS A 80 -13.51 -7.15 9.59
N PRO A 81 -12.29 -7.62 9.87
CA PRO A 81 -11.21 -7.61 8.89
C PRO A 81 -11.51 -8.60 7.75
N LYS A 82 -11.35 -8.14 6.50
CA LYS A 82 -11.60 -8.90 5.27
C LYS A 82 -10.46 -8.80 4.23
N PRO A 83 -9.18 -8.95 4.62
CA PRO A 83 -8.06 -8.78 3.68
C PRO A 83 -8.07 -9.75 2.49
N GLU A 84 -8.68 -10.92 2.63
CA GLU A 84 -8.84 -11.92 1.58
C GLU A 84 -9.73 -11.46 0.41
N LEU A 85 -10.64 -10.52 0.65
CA LEU A 85 -11.52 -9.98 -0.40
C LEU A 85 -10.82 -8.92 -1.25
N PHE A 86 -9.71 -8.36 -0.75
CA PHE A 86 -9.00 -7.24 -1.37
C PHE A 86 -7.56 -7.60 -1.73
N THR A 87 -7.35 -8.82 -2.24
CA THR A 87 -6.11 -9.10 -2.94
C THR A 87 -6.01 -8.20 -4.18
N PHE A 88 -4.79 -7.92 -4.65
CA PHE A 88 -4.64 -7.10 -5.85
C PHE A 88 -5.34 -7.74 -7.07
N ASP A 89 -5.36 -9.07 -7.15
CA ASP A 89 -6.12 -9.83 -8.15
C ASP A 89 -7.62 -9.51 -8.10
N ASN A 90 -8.23 -9.57 -6.91
CA ASN A 90 -9.65 -9.26 -6.75
C ASN A 90 -9.93 -7.78 -7.06
N ILE A 91 -9.03 -6.87 -6.70
CA ILE A 91 -9.13 -5.44 -7.01
C ILE A 91 -9.11 -5.22 -8.53
N LEU A 92 -8.19 -5.83 -9.26
CA LEU A 92 -8.13 -5.68 -10.71
C LEU A 92 -9.36 -6.29 -11.40
N HIS A 93 -9.80 -7.47 -10.95
CA HIS A 93 -10.99 -8.11 -11.50
C HIS A 93 -12.26 -7.28 -11.24
N ASP A 94 -12.43 -6.76 -10.02
CA ASP A 94 -13.55 -5.88 -9.67
C ASP A 94 -13.50 -4.55 -10.46
N PHE A 95 -12.30 -4.01 -10.69
CA PHE A 95 -12.12 -2.83 -11.54
C PHE A 95 -12.60 -3.10 -12.97
N GLU A 96 -12.12 -4.18 -13.59
CA GLU A 96 -12.51 -4.58 -14.94
C GLU A 96 -14.03 -4.76 -15.07
N THR A 97 -14.64 -5.46 -14.11
CA THR A 97 -16.03 -5.91 -14.22
C THR A 97 -17.03 -4.81 -13.89
N HIS A 98 -16.67 -3.88 -13.00
CA HIS A 98 -17.65 -2.96 -12.40
C HIS A 98 -17.30 -1.48 -12.49
N LYS A 99 -16.05 -1.12 -12.81
CA LYS A 99 -15.55 0.25 -12.55
C LYS A 99 -14.78 0.89 -13.70
N LYS A 100 -14.16 0.11 -14.60
CA LYS A 100 -13.24 0.64 -15.62
C LYS A 100 -13.86 1.66 -16.59
N ASP A 101 -15.16 1.50 -16.87
CA ASP A 101 -15.89 2.35 -17.82
C ASP A 101 -16.53 3.58 -17.16
N ASN A 102 -16.37 3.74 -15.84
CA ASN A 102 -16.87 4.90 -15.11
C ASN A 102 -15.77 5.97 -15.00
N GLU A 103 -15.90 7.04 -15.79
CA GLU A 103 -14.89 8.10 -15.87
C GLU A 103 -14.71 8.88 -14.55
N GLU A 104 -15.78 9.15 -13.80
CA GLU A 104 -15.69 9.80 -12.48
C GLU A 104 -14.85 8.98 -11.49
N PHE A 105 -15.04 7.66 -11.49
CA PHE A 105 -14.24 6.75 -10.67
C PHE A 105 -12.79 6.67 -11.15
N TRP A 106 -12.57 6.71 -12.47
CA TRP A 106 -11.21 6.73 -13.03
C TRP A 106 -10.45 8.01 -12.65
N GLU A 107 -11.09 9.17 -12.70
CA GLU A 107 -10.50 10.44 -12.26
C GLU A 107 -10.05 10.38 -10.79
N LEU A 108 -10.82 9.72 -9.93
CA LEU A 108 -10.43 9.48 -8.53
C LEU A 108 -9.21 8.56 -8.40
N ILE A 109 -9.06 7.54 -9.26
CA ILE A 109 -7.86 6.71 -9.30
C ILE A 109 -6.64 7.56 -9.71
N VAL A 110 -6.79 8.41 -10.73
CA VAL A 110 -5.73 9.31 -11.21
C VAL A 110 -5.32 10.28 -10.10
N GLU A 111 -6.28 10.94 -9.45
CA GLU A 111 -6.02 11.84 -8.34
C GLU A 111 -5.26 11.13 -7.21
N MET A 112 -5.73 9.94 -6.82
CA MET A 112 -5.12 9.14 -5.78
C MET A 112 -3.70 8.70 -6.13
N TYR A 113 -3.45 8.35 -7.40
CA TYR A 113 -2.13 7.99 -7.89
C TYR A 113 -1.14 9.13 -7.72
N GLU A 114 -1.54 10.34 -8.12
CA GLU A 114 -0.69 11.54 -8.10
C GLU A 114 -0.51 12.13 -6.69
N LYS A 115 -1.58 12.17 -5.89
CA LYS A 115 -1.65 12.97 -4.67
C LYS A 115 -1.83 12.16 -3.39
N ASN A 116 -2.05 10.85 -3.46
CA ASN A 116 -2.48 10.03 -2.32
C ASN A 116 -3.78 10.52 -1.63
N LYS A 117 -4.62 11.24 -2.38
CA LYS A 117 -5.87 11.86 -1.87
C LYS A 117 -7.07 11.38 -2.68
N ILE A 118 -8.22 11.39 -2.03
CA ILE A 118 -9.54 11.14 -2.61
C ILE A 118 -10.36 12.36 -2.21
N SER A 119 -10.53 13.32 -3.11
CA SER A 119 -11.09 14.65 -2.76
C SER A 119 -12.61 14.69 -2.72
N SER A 120 -13.28 13.76 -3.40
CA SER A 120 -14.74 13.67 -3.46
C SER A 120 -15.24 12.28 -3.05
N GLU A 121 -16.55 12.20 -2.75
CA GLU A 121 -17.17 10.91 -2.44
C GLU A 121 -17.29 10.09 -3.73
N PRO A 122 -16.78 8.84 -3.76
CA PRO A 122 -16.79 8.04 -4.98
C PRO A 122 -18.20 7.64 -5.43
N PRO A 123 -18.45 7.49 -6.75
CA PRO A 123 -19.73 7.02 -7.26
C PRO A 123 -20.05 5.63 -6.72
N LYS A 124 -21.35 5.37 -6.48
CA LYS A 124 -21.83 4.06 -6.01
C LYS A 124 -21.87 3.08 -7.18
N LEU A 125 -20.84 2.24 -7.27
CA LEU A 125 -20.70 1.21 -8.30
C LEU A 125 -20.92 -0.18 -7.70
N SER A 126 -21.23 -1.15 -8.55
CA SER A 126 -21.39 -2.56 -8.15
C SER A 126 -20.06 -3.19 -7.74
N GLY A 127 -20.14 -4.40 -7.16
CA GLY A 127 -18.98 -5.12 -6.64
C GLY A 127 -18.50 -4.56 -5.30
N ILE A 128 -17.18 -4.40 -5.16
CA ILE A 128 -16.55 -3.79 -3.99
C ILE A 128 -17.01 -2.33 -3.86
N HIS A 129 -17.38 -1.91 -2.65
CA HIS A 129 -17.75 -0.53 -2.37
C HIS A 129 -16.63 0.44 -2.81
N SER A 130 -16.94 1.38 -3.70
CA SER A 130 -15.99 2.26 -4.37
C SER A 130 -15.00 2.97 -3.44
N LYS A 131 -15.48 3.50 -2.30
CA LYS A 131 -14.61 4.12 -1.29
C LYS A 131 -13.62 3.14 -0.67
N LEU A 132 -14.08 1.92 -0.36
CA LEU A 132 -13.24 0.91 0.26
C LEU A 132 -12.22 0.34 -0.73
N PHE A 133 -12.61 0.23 -2.00
CA PHE A 133 -11.69 -0.07 -3.11
C PHE A 133 -10.54 0.95 -3.16
N LEU A 134 -10.88 2.24 -3.26
CA LEU A 134 -9.87 3.31 -3.42
C LEU A 134 -8.97 3.39 -2.19
N LEU A 135 -9.53 3.36 -0.99
CA LEU A 135 -8.73 3.38 0.25
C LEU A 135 -7.80 2.17 0.34
N THR A 136 -8.26 0.97 -0.04
CA THR A 136 -7.39 -0.21 -0.02
C THR A 136 -6.26 -0.08 -1.04
N LEU A 137 -6.58 0.34 -2.27
CA LEU A 137 -5.60 0.55 -3.34
C LEU A 137 -4.56 1.62 -2.96
N LYS A 138 -4.98 2.74 -2.37
CA LYS A 138 -4.11 3.79 -1.79
C LYS A 138 -3.06 3.18 -0.86
N TRP A 139 -3.50 2.38 0.11
CA TRP A 139 -2.62 1.80 1.11
C TRP A 139 -1.69 0.70 0.57
N LEU A 140 -2.15 -0.06 -0.43
CA LEU A 140 -1.30 -0.99 -1.18
C LEU A 140 -0.20 -0.24 -1.96
N TRP A 141 -0.54 0.88 -2.60
CA TRP A 141 0.45 1.72 -3.31
C TRP A 141 1.44 2.39 -2.38
N ILE A 142 1.01 2.88 -1.22
CA ILE A 142 1.92 3.44 -0.20
C ILE A 142 2.91 2.35 0.26
N LEU A 143 2.43 1.13 0.49
CA LEU A 143 3.28 -0.02 0.83
C LEU A 143 4.31 -0.31 -0.27
N GLU A 144 3.88 -0.33 -1.54
CA GLU A 144 4.77 -0.56 -2.68
C GLU A 144 5.84 0.51 -2.80
N ASP A 145 5.49 1.78 -2.63
CA ASP A 145 6.46 2.87 -2.69
C ASP A 145 7.48 2.79 -1.56
N LEU A 146 7.05 2.50 -0.33
CA LEU A 146 7.97 2.32 0.80
C LEU A 146 8.91 1.13 0.60
N ASN A 147 8.40 0.05 0.02
CA ASN A 147 9.16 -1.18 -0.18
C ASN A 147 10.08 -1.16 -1.40
N TYR A 148 9.80 -0.33 -2.40
CA TYR A 148 10.48 -0.41 -3.71
C TYR A 148 10.95 0.93 -4.27
N LYS A 149 10.38 2.07 -3.88
CA LYS A 149 10.71 3.38 -4.43
C LYS A 149 11.64 4.18 -3.53
N TYR A 150 11.33 4.29 -2.23
CA TYR A 150 12.00 5.23 -1.32
C TYR A 150 12.99 4.57 -0.36
N ASN A 151 14.18 5.14 -0.27
CA ASN A 151 15.18 4.80 0.75
C ASN A 151 15.02 5.66 2.01
N TYR A 152 15.72 5.28 3.08
CA TYR A 152 15.62 5.93 4.39
C TYR A 152 15.86 7.44 4.40
N LYS A 153 16.71 7.97 3.49
CA LYS A 153 16.95 9.42 3.40
C LYS A 153 15.78 10.14 2.76
N GLU A 154 15.19 9.54 1.72
CA GLU A 154 14.07 10.15 0.96
C GLU A 154 12.82 10.30 1.84
N VAL A 155 12.66 9.47 2.88
CA VAL A 155 11.56 9.55 3.85
C VAL A 155 11.98 10.08 5.22
N ASN A 156 13.20 10.62 5.36
CA ASN A 156 13.75 11.10 6.64
C ASN A 156 13.56 10.10 7.80
N SER A 157 13.81 8.81 7.55
CA SER A 157 13.63 7.75 8.53
C SER A 157 14.69 7.82 9.64
N PRO A 158 14.31 7.55 10.91
CA PRO A 158 15.25 7.46 12.03
C PRO A 158 16.17 6.22 11.93
N VAL A 159 15.90 5.29 11.02
CA VAL A 159 16.68 4.06 10.83
C VAL A 159 17.22 3.97 9.43
N LYS A 160 18.52 3.71 9.33
CA LYS A 160 19.15 3.39 8.05
C LYS A 160 18.70 2.02 7.56
N TYR A 161 17.98 1.98 6.45
CA TYR A 161 17.65 0.76 5.71
C TYR A 161 18.01 0.91 4.22
N LYS A 162 18.19 -0.22 3.52
CA LYS A 162 18.50 -0.23 2.10
C LYS A 162 17.53 -1.14 1.34
N LEU A 163 16.84 -0.56 0.36
CA LEU A 163 16.03 -1.30 -0.59
C LEU A 163 16.83 -2.43 -1.24
N LYS A 164 16.33 -3.66 -1.12
CA LYS A 164 16.97 -4.83 -1.73
C LYS A 164 17.02 -4.71 -3.26
N HIS A 165 15.92 -4.22 -3.85
CA HIS A 165 15.81 -3.89 -5.27
C HIS A 165 15.01 -2.60 -5.37
N LYS A 166 15.55 -1.57 -6.04
CA LYS A 166 14.77 -0.37 -6.35
C LYS A 166 13.83 -0.73 -7.50
N GLY A 167 12.54 -0.73 -7.22
CA GLY A 167 11.48 -0.94 -8.20
C GLY A 167 10.76 0.36 -8.51
N VAL A 168 9.72 0.27 -9.33
CA VAL A 168 8.93 1.44 -9.77
C VAL A 168 7.83 1.85 -8.77
N GLY A 169 7.71 1.15 -7.64
CA GLY A 169 6.67 1.40 -6.64
C GLY A 169 5.27 1.19 -7.23
N ARG A 170 4.34 2.08 -6.87
CA ARG A 170 2.94 2.04 -7.33
C ARG A 170 2.76 2.05 -8.85
N THR A 171 3.75 2.54 -9.61
CA THR A 171 3.64 2.68 -11.07
C THR A 171 3.38 1.34 -11.76
N LYS A 172 3.89 0.23 -11.22
CA LYS A 172 3.59 -1.11 -11.76
C LYS A 172 2.11 -1.45 -11.62
N SER A 173 1.57 -1.20 -10.44
CA SER A 173 0.17 -1.50 -10.09
C SER A 173 -0.80 -0.53 -10.77
N TYR A 174 -0.41 0.73 -10.95
CA TYR A 174 -1.18 1.69 -11.74
C TYR A 174 -1.18 1.35 -13.23
N ALA A 175 -0.05 0.91 -13.79
CA ALA A 175 0.02 0.46 -15.18
C ALA A 175 -0.92 -0.73 -15.44
N ALA A 176 -1.09 -1.65 -14.48
CA ALA A 176 -2.05 -2.73 -14.60
C ALA A 176 -3.50 -2.23 -14.78
N LEU A 177 -3.89 -1.16 -14.05
CA LEU A 177 -5.21 -0.55 -14.20
C LEU A 177 -5.38 0.12 -15.57
N ILE A 178 -4.35 0.85 -16.06
CA ILE A 178 -4.37 1.45 -17.41
C ILE A 178 -4.55 0.38 -18.47
N LEU A 179 -3.77 -0.71 -18.39
CA LEU A 179 -3.87 -1.81 -19.33
C LEU A 179 -5.27 -2.42 -19.34
N ILE A 180 -5.90 -2.60 -18.19
CA ILE A 180 -7.28 -3.10 -18.09
C ILE A 180 -8.31 -2.10 -18.62
N LYS A 181 -8.10 -0.81 -18.36
CA LYS A 181 -9.01 0.24 -18.81
C LYS A 181 -9.08 0.30 -20.33
N ASP A 182 -7.92 0.24 -20.99
CA ASP A 182 -7.83 0.68 -22.39
C ASP A 182 -7.53 -0.45 -23.38
N TYR A 183 -6.97 -1.59 -22.96
CA TYR A 183 -6.34 -2.51 -23.91
C TYR A 183 -6.56 -4.01 -23.68
N PHE A 184 -6.57 -4.48 -22.43
CA PHE A 184 -6.44 -5.90 -22.10
C PHE A 184 -7.48 -6.33 -21.08
N SER A 185 -7.81 -7.62 -21.08
CA SER A 185 -8.57 -8.23 -19.98
C SER A 185 -7.70 -8.42 -18.73
N HIS A 186 -8.33 -8.59 -17.56
CA HIS A 186 -7.63 -8.93 -16.32
C HIS A 186 -6.74 -10.17 -16.49
N GLU A 187 -7.24 -11.22 -17.14
CA GLU A 187 -6.52 -12.47 -17.36
C GLU A 187 -5.28 -12.31 -18.25
N GLU A 188 -5.30 -11.36 -19.20
CA GLU A 188 -4.13 -11.02 -20.01
C GLU A 188 -3.11 -10.22 -19.20
N VAL A 189 -3.56 -9.22 -18.43
CA VAL A 189 -2.68 -8.41 -17.60
C VAL A 189 -1.96 -9.26 -16.55
N ARG A 190 -2.62 -10.28 -15.98
CA ARG A 190 -1.98 -11.24 -15.05
C ARG A 190 -0.77 -11.96 -15.66
N LYS A 191 -0.77 -12.18 -16.98
CA LYS A 191 0.34 -12.84 -17.71
C LYS A 191 1.48 -11.87 -18.00
N ILE A 192 1.17 -10.58 -18.18
CA ILE A 192 2.13 -9.52 -18.54
C ILE A 192 2.81 -8.97 -17.27
N ILE A 193 2.02 -8.66 -16.25
CA ILE A 193 2.46 -8.07 -15.01
C ILE A 193 2.34 -9.15 -13.94
N PRO A 194 3.46 -9.76 -13.47
CA PRO A 194 3.41 -10.69 -12.36
C PRO A 194 3.00 -9.90 -11.12
N ILE A 195 1.72 -9.97 -10.79
CA ILE A 195 1.12 -9.37 -9.60
C ILE A 195 1.54 -10.22 -8.41
N PHE A 196 2.10 -9.58 -7.38
CA PHE A 196 2.50 -10.29 -6.18
C PHE A 196 1.24 -10.58 -5.34
N GLY A 197 0.95 -11.87 -5.14
CA GLY A 197 0.04 -12.39 -4.11
C GLY A 197 0.78 -12.72 -2.82
#